data_AF-A0A7U6KLN2-F1
#
_entry.id   AF-A0A7U6KLN2-F1
#
_cell.length_a   1.000
_cell.length_b   1.000
_cell.length_c   1.000
_cell.angle_alpha   90.00
_cell.angle_beta   90.00
_cell.angle_gamma   90.00
#
_symmetry.space_group_name_H-M   'P 1'
#
loop_
_entity.id
_entity.type
_entity.pdbx_description
1 polymer ?
#
loop_
_entity_poly.entity_id
_entity_poly.type
_entity_poly.pdbx_seq_one_letter_code
_entity_poly.pdbx_strand_id
1 'polypeptide(L)'
;MTIGDESLLPGFEQVLMNLRAGDTRTAHLEPEQAFGDWNPENIQHFSRTQFALVADNPEVGMMVEFEDKGKNTLPGTISAIDDDQVEVDFNHPLAGQDVLFKVKIFKVTPPGVTGIQLM
;
A
#
# COMPACT_ATOMS: atom_id res chain seq x y z
N MET A 1 -10.76 8.53 9.57
CA MET A 1 -11.17 7.21 9.06
C MET A 1 -12.51 6.85 9.67
N THR A 2 -13.37 6.25 8.87
CA THR A 2 -14.61 5.61 9.31
C THR A 2 -14.46 4.12 8.99
N ILE A 3 -14.74 3.23 9.93
CA ILE A 3 -14.69 1.79 9.60
C ILE A 3 -15.71 1.49 8.50
N GLY A 4 -15.27 0.86 7.41
CA GLY A 4 -16.07 0.54 6.23
C GLY A 4 -16.11 1.63 5.14
N ASP A 5 -15.26 2.65 5.21
CA ASP A 5 -15.11 3.67 4.14
C ASP A 5 -14.03 3.33 3.11
N GLU A 6 -13.53 2.09 3.11
CA GLU A 6 -12.43 1.61 2.27
C GLU A 6 -11.09 2.35 2.48
N SER A 7 -10.97 3.18 3.53
CA SER A 7 -9.69 3.86 3.86
C SER A 7 -8.65 2.93 4.47
N LEU A 8 -9.07 1.80 5.04
CA LEU A 8 -8.20 0.76 5.57
C LEU A 8 -8.56 -0.57 4.94
N LEU A 9 -7.53 -1.40 4.74
CA LEU A 9 -7.73 -2.74 4.19
C LEU A 9 -8.48 -3.61 5.22
N PRO A 10 -9.31 -4.57 4.76
CA PRO A 10 -10.21 -5.32 5.63
C PRO A 10 -9.52 -6.00 6.82
N GLY A 11 -8.29 -6.50 6.63
CA GLY A 11 -7.52 -7.12 7.71
C GLY A 11 -7.16 -6.14 8.84
N PHE A 12 -6.81 -4.90 8.50
CA PHE A 12 -6.57 -3.86 9.51
C PHE A 12 -7.86 -3.46 10.22
N GLU A 13 -8.97 -3.31 9.48
CA GLU A 13 -10.26 -2.97 10.10
C GLU A 13 -10.71 -4.02 11.10
N GLN A 14 -10.52 -5.31 10.79
CA GLN A 14 -10.82 -6.41 11.72
C GLN A 14 -10.05 -6.32 13.04
N VAL A 15 -8.81 -5.81 13.03
CA VAL A 15 -8.03 -5.59 14.26
C VAL A 15 -8.65 -4.47 15.11
N LEU A 16 -9.23 -3.47 14.47
CA LEU A 16 -9.88 -2.32 15.11
C LEU A 16 -11.28 -2.66 15.65
N MET A 17 -11.92 -3.70 15.13
CA MET A 17 -13.22 -4.16 15.61
C MET A 17 -13.19 -4.42 17.12
N ASN A 18 -14.24 -3.97 17.80
CA ASN A 18 -14.45 -4.09 19.25
C ASN A 18 -13.46 -3.36 20.16
N LEU A 19 -12.57 -2.51 19.62
CA LEU A 19 -11.70 -1.66 20.43
C LEU A 19 -12.44 -0.43 20.96
N ARG A 20 -12.05 0.03 22.15
CA ARG A 20 -12.58 1.22 22.80
C ARG A 20 -11.53 2.33 22.88
N ALA A 21 -11.97 3.55 23.12
CA ALA A 21 -11.06 4.66 23.38
C ALA A 21 -10.16 4.35 24.60
N GLY A 22 -8.85 4.50 24.42
CA GLY A 22 -7.83 4.14 25.40
C GLY A 22 -7.13 2.81 25.12
N ASP A 23 -7.74 1.93 24.31
CA ASP A 23 -7.17 0.60 24.05
C ASP A 23 -5.93 0.69 23.15
N THR A 24 -4.98 -0.21 23.41
CA THR A 24 -3.83 -0.44 22.54
C THR A 24 -3.83 -1.91 22.15
N ARG A 25 -3.72 -2.19 20.85
CA ARG A 25 -3.64 -3.55 20.33
C ARG A 25 -2.45 -3.66 19.39
N THR A 26 -1.80 -4.81 19.45
CA THR A 26 -0.82 -5.22 18.44
C THR A 26 -1.37 -6.47 17.79
N ALA A 27 -1.42 -6.50 16.48
CA ALA A 27 -1.85 -7.65 15.70
C ALA A 27 -0.76 -7.98 14.68
N HIS A 28 -0.57 -9.28 14.47
CA HIS A 28 0.22 -9.77 13.36
C HIS A 28 -0.73 -9.98 12.18
N LEU A 29 -0.46 -9.32 11.06
CA LEU A 29 -1.23 -9.44 9.84
C LEU A 29 -0.37 -10.17 8.83
N GLU A 30 -0.88 -11.29 8.33
CA GLU A 30 -0.30 -11.99 7.19
C GLU A 30 -0.41 -11.10 5.93
N PRO A 31 0.41 -11.32 4.90
CA PRO A 31 0.43 -10.49 3.70
C PRO A 31 -0.97 -10.34 3.08
N GLU A 32 -1.72 -11.44 2.93
CA GLU A 32 -3.10 -11.47 2.44
C GLU A 32 -4.06 -10.52 3.19
N GLN A 33 -3.83 -10.30 4.49
CA GLN A 33 -4.63 -9.42 5.35
C GLN A 33 -4.09 -7.99 5.40
N ALA A 34 -2.81 -7.81 5.04
CA ALA A 34 -2.12 -6.53 4.99
C ALA A 34 -2.04 -6.02 3.55
N PHE A 35 -0.87 -6.13 2.89
CA PHE A 35 -0.61 -5.53 1.58
C PHE A 35 -0.75 -6.50 0.39
N GLY A 36 -1.33 -7.67 0.64
CA GLY A 36 -1.38 -8.79 -0.31
C GLY A 36 -0.08 -9.55 -0.38
N ASP A 37 -0.12 -10.70 -1.05
CA ASP A 37 1.08 -11.42 -1.45
C ASP A 37 1.81 -10.69 -2.56
N TRP A 38 3.11 -10.92 -2.62
CA TRP A 38 3.89 -10.55 -3.79
C TRP A 38 3.38 -11.34 -5.00
N ASN A 39 2.88 -10.65 -6.02
CA ASN A 39 2.35 -11.27 -7.22
C ASN A 39 3.31 -11.05 -8.40
N PRO A 40 3.87 -12.11 -9.00
CA PRO A 40 4.70 -11.98 -10.20
C PRO A 40 3.93 -11.40 -11.40
N GLU A 41 2.59 -11.48 -11.43
CA GLU A 41 1.78 -10.87 -12.49
C GLU A 41 1.71 -9.33 -12.41
N ASN A 42 2.09 -8.75 -11.25
CA ASN A 42 2.24 -7.30 -11.11
C ASN A 42 3.57 -6.79 -11.69
N ILE A 43 4.46 -7.68 -12.14
CA ILE A 43 5.65 -7.28 -12.89
C ILE A 43 5.21 -6.97 -14.32
N GLN A 44 5.51 -5.76 -14.79
CA GLN A 44 5.27 -5.39 -16.18
C GLN A 44 6.57 -5.17 -16.93
N HIS A 45 6.53 -5.56 -18.20
CA HIS A 45 7.63 -5.39 -19.14
C HIS A 45 7.40 -4.15 -19.99
N PHE A 46 8.35 -3.22 -19.93
CA PHE A 46 8.37 -2.03 -20.77
C PHE A 46 9.51 -2.12 -21.79
N SER A 47 9.29 -1.63 -23.00
CA SER A 47 10.41 -1.46 -23.94
C SER A 47 11.35 -0.36 -23.45
N ARG A 48 12.67 -0.49 -23.69
CA ARG A 48 13.63 0.57 -23.33
C ARG A 48 13.28 1.94 -23.91
N THR A 49 12.74 1.97 -25.12
CA THR A 49 12.31 3.22 -25.78
C THR A 49 11.19 3.92 -25.01
N GLN A 50 10.23 3.17 -24.48
CA GLN A 50 9.16 3.73 -23.66
C GLN A 50 9.69 4.13 -22.28
N PHE A 51 10.59 3.33 -21.71
CA PHE A 51 11.14 3.58 -20.39
C PHE A 51 12.08 4.79 -20.34
N ALA A 52 12.81 5.06 -21.42
CA ALA A 52 13.68 6.23 -21.55
C ALA A 52 12.92 7.57 -21.47
N LEU A 53 11.60 7.58 -21.68
CA LEU A 53 10.75 8.77 -21.48
C LEU A 53 10.40 9.00 -20.00
N VAL A 54 10.57 7.97 -19.16
CA VAL A 54 10.24 7.99 -17.72
C VAL A 54 11.50 8.23 -16.89
N ALA A 55 12.60 7.54 -17.22
CA ALA A 55 13.89 7.70 -16.55
C ALA A 55 15.05 7.63 -17.56
N ASP A 56 15.95 8.62 -17.52
CA ASP A 56 17.12 8.70 -18.40
C ASP A 56 18.16 7.59 -18.16
N ASN A 57 18.23 7.02 -16.95
CA ASN A 57 19.20 5.99 -16.59
C ASN A 57 18.60 4.96 -15.61
N PRO A 58 17.80 3.99 -16.09
CA PRO A 58 17.24 2.95 -15.23
C PRO A 58 18.34 2.08 -14.61
N GLU A 59 18.24 1.84 -13.30
CA GLU A 59 19.10 0.90 -12.58
C GLU A 59 18.23 -0.13 -11.85
N VAL A 60 18.69 -1.37 -11.79
CA VAL A 60 18.00 -2.42 -11.02
C VAL A 60 17.94 -2.01 -9.54
N GLY A 61 16.75 -2.07 -8.96
CA GLY A 61 16.45 -1.59 -7.61
C GLY A 61 16.06 -0.12 -7.52
N MET A 62 16.10 0.63 -8.63
CA MET A 62 15.60 2.01 -8.67
C MET A 62 14.08 2.02 -8.56
N MET A 63 13.54 2.88 -7.71
CA MET A 63 12.11 3.13 -7.58
C MET A 63 11.72 4.33 -8.45
N VAL A 64 10.68 4.16 -9.24
CA VAL A 64 10.17 5.13 -10.20
C VAL A 64 8.67 5.27 -9.98
N GLU A 65 8.14 6.49 -10.01
CA GLU A 65 6.70 6.73 -9.88
C GLU A 65 6.03 6.65 -11.26
N PHE A 66 4.97 5.85 -11.38
CA PHE A 66 4.16 5.72 -12.58
C PHE A 66 2.75 6.21 -12.32
N GLU A 67 2.08 6.74 -13.34
CA GLU A 67 0.66 7.07 -13.24
C GLU A 67 -0.18 5.87 -13.70
N ASP A 68 -1.04 5.35 -12.82
CA ASP A 68 -2.06 4.37 -13.21
C ASP A 68 -3.26 5.05 -13.89
N LYS A 69 -4.15 4.27 -14.53
CA LYS A 69 -5.37 4.72 -15.22
C LYS A 69 -6.27 5.61 -14.36
N GLY A 70 -6.18 5.50 -13.04
CA GLY A 70 -6.88 6.34 -12.08
C GLY A 70 -6.25 7.71 -11.80
N LYS A 71 -5.13 8.07 -12.45
CA LYS A 71 -4.26 9.22 -12.11
C LYS A 71 -3.66 9.17 -10.70
N ASN A 72 -3.57 7.98 -10.13
CA ASN A 72 -2.84 7.76 -8.90
C ASN A 72 -1.39 7.47 -9.25
N THR A 73 -0.46 8.05 -8.50
CA THR A 73 0.95 7.69 -8.60
C THR A 73 1.18 6.37 -7.87
N LEU A 74 1.78 5.42 -8.56
CA LEU A 74 2.10 4.10 -8.05
C LEU A 74 3.61 3.88 -8.17
N PRO A 75 4.31 3.55 -7.07
CA PRO A 75 5.74 3.28 -7.11
C PRO A 75 5.99 1.93 -7.79
N GLY A 76 6.81 1.92 -8.84
CA GLY A 76 7.34 0.73 -9.48
C GLY A 76 8.84 0.61 -9.21
N THR A 77 9.33 -0.58 -8.87
CA THR A 77 10.75 -0.84 -8.67
C THR A 77 11.30 -1.63 -9.84
N ILE A 78 12.42 -1.21 -10.41
CA ILE A 78 13.04 -1.94 -11.53
C ILE A 78 13.61 -3.27 -11.03
N SER A 79 13.01 -4.39 -11.43
CA SER A 79 13.45 -5.73 -11.01
C SER A 79 14.58 -6.27 -11.88
N ALA A 80 14.54 -5.99 -13.18
CA ALA A 80 15.53 -6.42 -14.16
C ALA A 80 15.60 -5.46 -15.35
N ILE A 81 16.75 -5.44 -16.02
CA ILE A 81 16.98 -4.68 -17.24
C ILE A 81 17.66 -5.61 -18.24
N ASP A 82 17.01 -5.83 -19.37
CA ASP A 82 17.53 -6.55 -20.52
C ASP A 82 17.94 -5.58 -21.64
N ASP A 83 18.50 -6.12 -22.73
CA ASP A 83 18.97 -5.31 -23.85
C ASP A 83 17.87 -4.46 -24.50
N ASP A 84 16.65 -5.01 -24.61
CA ASP A 84 15.49 -4.37 -25.26
C ASP A 84 14.34 -4.00 -24.31
N GLN A 85 14.29 -4.61 -23.11
CA GLN A 85 13.17 -4.47 -22.17
C GLN A 85 13.62 -4.18 -20.74
N VAL A 86 12.73 -3.57 -19.97
CA VAL A 86 12.89 -3.24 -18.55
C VAL A 86 11.72 -3.86 -17.81
N GLU A 87 12.02 -4.66 -16.79
CA GLU A 87 11.02 -5.23 -15.88
C GLU A 87 10.81 -4.29 -14.70
N VAL A 88 9.55 -3.96 -14.43
CA VAL A 88 9.14 -3.11 -13.33
C VAL A 88 8.18 -3.88 -12.45
N ASP A 89 8.59 -4.06 -11.20
CA ASP A 89 7.77 -4.61 -10.14
C ASP A 89 6.87 -3.52 -9.55
N PHE A 90 5.56 -3.65 -9.75
CA PHE A 90 4.54 -2.77 -9.17
C PHE A 90 3.92 -3.30 -7.88
N ASN A 91 4.48 -4.36 -7.30
CA ASN A 91 4.03 -4.84 -6.00
C ASN A 91 4.24 -3.76 -4.93
N HIS A 92 3.34 -3.75 -3.96
CA HIS A 92 3.50 -2.86 -2.81
C HIS A 92 4.84 -3.18 -2.11
N PRO A 93 5.62 -2.20 -1.61
CA PRO A 93 6.91 -2.45 -0.97
C PRO A 93 6.88 -3.41 0.23
N LEU A 94 5.68 -3.62 0.81
CA LEU A 94 5.40 -4.52 1.93
C LEU A 94 4.58 -5.76 1.52
N ALA A 95 4.35 -5.97 0.22
CA ALA A 95 3.66 -7.16 -0.28
C ALA A 95 4.51 -8.41 0.00
N GLY A 96 3.83 -9.50 0.38
CA GLY A 96 4.49 -10.75 0.78
C GLY A 96 5.25 -10.69 2.12
N GLN A 97 5.16 -9.58 2.87
CA GLN A 97 5.76 -9.47 4.20
C GLN A 97 4.69 -9.47 5.29
N ASP A 98 4.98 -10.17 6.39
CA ASP A 98 4.16 -10.09 7.59
C ASP A 98 4.26 -8.69 8.22
N VAL A 99 3.11 -8.11 8.56
CA VAL A 99 3.04 -6.76 9.12
C VAL A 99 2.65 -6.82 10.59
N LEU A 100 3.51 -6.28 11.45
CA LEU A 100 3.16 -6.05 12.86
C LEU A 100 2.43 -4.71 13.00
N PHE A 101 1.11 -4.77 13.04
CA PHE A 101 0.27 -3.58 13.17
C PHE A 101 0.00 -3.26 14.64
N LYS A 102 0.56 -2.13 15.10
CA LYS A 102 0.29 -1.59 16.44
C LYS A 102 -0.60 -0.35 16.36
N VAL A 103 -1.75 -0.42 17.01
CA VAL A 103 -2.73 0.66 17.05
C VAL A 103 -3.02 1.08 18.48
N LYS A 104 -3.18 2.39 18.67
CA LYS A 104 -3.69 2.99 19.89
C LYS A 104 -4.94 3.81 19.56
N ILE A 105 -6.06 3.48 20.17
CA ILE A 105 -7.32 4.17 19.95
C ILE A 105 -7.40 5.35 20.90
N PHE A 106 -7.38 6.56 20.36
CA PHE A 106 -7.53 7.78 21.18
C PHE A 106 -8.99 8.11 21.44
N LYS A 107 -9.85 7.96 20.43
CA LYS A 107 -11.26 8.32 20.48
C LYS A 107 -12.04 7.46 19.48
N VAL A 108 -13.25 7.06 19.86
CA VAL A 108 -14.22 6.39 18.98
C VAL A 108 -15.46 7.27 18.95
N THR A 109 -15.95 7.59 17.76
CA THR A 109 -17.15 8.41 17.55
C THR A 109 -18.22 7.60 16.82
N PRO A 110 -19.50 7.70 17.21
CA PRO A 110 -20.58 7.08 16.47
C PRO A 110 -20.67 7.60 15.02
N PRO A 111 -21.17 6.79 14.07
CA PRO A 111 -21.43 7.24 12.72
C PRO A 111 -22.41 8.44 12.74
N GLY A 112 -22.12 9.47 11.95
CA GLY A 112 -22.95 10.68 11.85
C GLY A 112 -22.75 11.71 12.98
N VAL A 113 -21.85 11.46 13.94
CA VAL A 113 -21.51 12.45 14.97
C VAL A 113 -20.12 13.02 14.68
N THR A 114 -20.08 14.16 14.00
CA THR A 114 -18.86 14.98 13.91
C THR A 114 -18.53 15.44 15.32
N GLY A 115 -17.39 15.01 15.86
CA GLY A 115 -17.03 15.22 17.25
C GLY A 115 -17.22 16.69 17.66
N ILE A 116 -18.17 16.95 18.55
CA ILE A 116 -18.39 18.28 19.11
C ILE A 116 -17.13 18.59 19.94
N GLN A 117 -16.30 19.49 19.41
CA GLN A 117 -15.21 20.10 20.16
C GLN A 117 -15.86 21.13 21.09
N LEU A 118 -16.21 20.73 22.31
CA LEU A 118 -16.53 21.70 23.36
C LEU A 118 -15.19 22.31 23.82
N MET A 119 -15.03 23.61 23.54
CA MET A 119 -14.02 24.46 24.17
C MET A 119 -14.37 24.70 25.64
#